data_AF-A0A8R2JKR8-F1
#
_entry.id   AF-A0A8R2JKR8-F1
#
_cell.length_a   1.000
_cell.length_b   1.000
_cell.length_c   1.000
_cell.angle_alpha   90.00
_cell.angle_beta   90.00
_cell.angle_gamma   90.00
#
_symmetry.space_group_name_H-M   'P 1'
#
loop_
_entity.id
_entity.type
_entity.pdbx_description
1 polymer ?
#
loop_
_entity_poly.entity_id
_entity_poly.type
_entity_poly.pdbx_seq_one_letter_code
_entity_poly.pdbx_strand_id
1 'polypeptide(L)'
;MKYHPDKVTENEKTGAIEKFKVISRIHALLNDAEKRKLYDDAGCVGDDIDHNSITEDFPWETYWSSFFRKITDNEIRDYELKYKGSDDEKRNLKKGYLAEKGDMEFIINMVPFSSVYEE
;
A
#
# COMPACT_ATOMS: atom_id res chain seq x y z
N MET A 1 -29.90 -19.86 2.06
CA MET A 1 -29.06 -19.01 1.21
C MET A 1 -29.45 -19.21 -0.25
N LYS A 2 -29.82 -18.13 -0.96
CA LYS A 2 -30.52 -18.17 -2.26
C LYS A 2 -29.58 -18.37 -3.47
N TYR A 3 -28.28 -18.14 -3.28
CA TYR A 3 -27.25 -18.20 -4.33
C TYR A 3 -26.14 -19.22 -4.03
N HIS A 4 -26.43 -20.25 -3.23
CA HIS A 4 -25.46 -21.30 -3.00
C HIS A 4 -25.30 -22.11 -4.30
N PRO A 5 -24.07 -22.34 -4.81
CA PRO A 5 -23.84 -22.98 -6.11
C PRO A 5 -24.39 -24.41 -6.21
N ASP A 6 -24.68 -25.03 -5.06
CA ASP A 6 -25.24 -26.38 -4.92
C ASP A 6 -26.78 -26.42 -4.97
N LYS A 7 -27.46 -25.25 -5.04
CA LYS A 7 -28.93 -25.13 -5.06
C LYS A 7 -29.49 -24.58 -6.38
N VAL A 8 -28.66 -24.44 -7.41
CA VAL A 8 -29.01 -23.87 -8.73
C VAL A 8 -28.76 -24.87 -9.84
N THR A 9 -29.57 -24.78 -10.89
CA THR A 9 -29.43 -25.59 -12.11
C THR A 9 -28.14 -25.24 -12.86
N GLU A 10 -27.56 -26.17 -13.63
CA GLU A 10 -26.28 -25.95 -14.36
C GLU A 10 -26.27 -24.68 -15.21
N ASN A 11 -27.40 -24.31 -15.82
CA ASN A 11 -27.54 -23.08 -16.62
C ASN A 11 -27.45 -21.77 -15.80
N GLU A 12 -27.76 -21.80 -14.51
CA GLU A 12 -27.75 -20.62 -13.63
C GLU A 12 -26.53 -20.60 -12.69
N LYS A 13 -25.74 -21.67 -12.71
CA LYS A 13 -24.64 -21.92 -11.80
C LYS A 13 -23.53 -20.88 -11.92
N THR A 14 -23.19 -20.46 -13.14
CA THR A 14 -22.20 -19.42 -13.41
C THR A 14 -22.61 -18.07 -12.80
N GLY A 15 -23.83 -17.61 -13.07
CA GLY A 15 -24.36 -16.36 -12.51
C GLY A 15 -24.58 -16.41 -11.00
N ALA A 16 -24.91 -17.58 -10.44
CA ALA A 16 -25.01 -17.77 -9.00
C ALA A 16 -23.65 -17.76 -8.30
N ILE A 17 -22.60 -18.34 -8.91
CA ILE A 17 -21.22 -18.31 -8.40
C ILE A 17 -20.71 -16.87 -8.34
N GLU A 18 -20.91 -16.07 -9.38
CA GLU A 18 -20.52 -14.65 -9.38
C GLU A 18 -21.24 -13.86 -8.29
N LYS A 19 -22.57 -14.00 -8.20
CA LYS A 19 -23.35 -13.36 -7.15
C LYS A 19 -22.91 -13.81 -5.76
N PHE A 20 -22.59 -15.09 -5.59
CA PHE A 20 -22.10 -15.62 -4.33
C PHE A 20 -20.73 -15.05 -3.95
N LYS A 21 -19.81 -14.91 -4.91
CA LYS A 21 -18.52 -14.25 -4.71
C LYS A 21 -18.70 -12.80 -4.25
N VAL A 22 -19.55 -12.04 -4.94
CA VAL A 22 -19.84 -10.64 -4.59
C VAL A 22 -20.45 -10.54 -3.19
N ILE A 23 -21.47 -11.34 -2.87
CA ILE A 23 -22.10 -11.33 -1.54
C ILE A 23 -21.11 -11.73 -0.44
N SER A 24 -20.27 -12.74 -0.68
CA SER A 24 -19.26 -13.18 0.29
C SER A 24 -18.23 -12.08 0.57
N ARG A 25 -17.83 -11.31 -0.46
CA ARG A 25 -16.95 -10.15 -0.31
C ARG A 25 -17.61 -9.01 0.46
N ILE A 26 -18.83 -8.63 0.09
CA ILE A 26 -19.60 -7.60 0.82
C ILE A 26 -19.75 -8.01 2.29
N HIS A 27 -20.02 -9.28 2.55
CA HIS A 27 -20.10 -9.79 3.91
C HIS A 27 -18.74 -9.70 4.63
N ALA A 28 -17.64 -10.09 4.01
CA ALA A 28 -16.31 -9.97 4.61
C ALA A 28 -15.90 -8.51 4.88
N LEU A 29 -16.31 -7.59 4.01
CA LEU A 29 -16.09 -6.16 4.14
C LEU A 29 -16.91 -5.57 5.29
N LEU A 30 -18.22 -5.78 5.26
CA LEU A 30 -19.13 -5.20 6.25
C LEU A 30 -18.96 -5.86 7.61
N ASN A 31 -18.61 -7.14 7.70
CA ASN A 31 -18.46 -7.84 8.98
C ASN A 31 -17.29 -7.29 9.83
N ASP A 32 -16.31 -6.67 9.18
CA ASP A 32 -15.18 -6.02 9.85
C ASP A 32 -15.46 -4.53 10.03
N ALA A 33 -15.52 -4.07 11.28
CA ALA A 33 -15.86 -2.68 11.60
C ALA A 33 -14.81 -1.68 11.08
N GLU A 34 -13.54 -2.07 11.02
CA GLU A 34 -12.46 -1.22 10.52
C GLU A 34 -12.52 -1.11 9.00
N LYS A 35 -12.72 -2.25 8.30
CA LYS A 35 -12.85 -2.23 6.83
C LYS A 35 -14.13 -1.55 6.37
N ARG A 36 -15.22 -1.67 7.13
CA ARG A 36 -16.45 -0.93 6.88
C ARG A 36 -16.23 0.58 6.99
N LYS A 37 -15.59 1.03 8.07
CA LYS A 37 -15.26 2.44 8.26
C LYS A 37 -14.36 2.97 7.15
N LEU A 38 -13.36 2.19 6.73
CA LEU A 38 -12.49 2.55 5.62
C LEU A 38 -13.26 2.70 4.30
N TYR A 39 -14.20 1.79 4.00
CA TYR A 39 -15.05 1.91 2.83
C TYR A 39 -15.95 3.15 2.89
N ASP A 40 -16.53 3.44 4.05
CA ASP A 40 -17.38 4.61 4.27
C ASP A 40 -16.58 5.93 4.09
N ASP A 41 -15.32 5.95 4.51
CA ASP A 41 -14.45 7.14 4.45
C ASP A 41 -13.76 7.32 3.08
N ALA A 42 -13.31 6.24 2.44
CA ALA A 42 -12.48 6.26 1.21
C ALA A 42 -13.22 5.80 -0.05
N GLY A 43 -14.43 5.25 0.06
CA GLY A 43 -15.23 4.72 -1.05
C GLY A 43 -14.66 3.46 -1.72
N CYS A 44 -13.59 2.87 -1.18
CA CYS A 44 -12.88 1.74 -1.78
C CYS A 44 -12.24 0.84 -0.71
N VAL A 45 -11.91 -0.39 -1.10
CA VAL A 45 -11.26 -1.40 -0.26
C VAL A 45 -10.04 -1.90 -1.00
N GLY A 46 -8.94 -2.19 -0.29
CA GLY A 46 -7.64 -2.53 -0.90
C GLY A 46 -7.63 -3.71 -1.88
N ASP A 47 -8.58 -4.64 -1.79
CA ASP A 47 -8.72 -5.75 -2.74
C ASP A 47 -9.50 -5.37 -4.02
N ASP A 48 -10.19 -4.22 -4.01
CA ASP A 48 -11.02 -3.70 -5.11
C ASP A 48 -10.33 -2.57 -5.89
N ILE A 49 -9.08 -2.24 -5.54
CA ILE A 49 -8.26 -1.32 -6.32
C ILE A 49 -7.77 -2.08 -7.56
N ASP A 50 -8.63 -2.16 -8.58
CA ASP A 50 -8.20 -2.49 -9.93
C ASP A 50 -7.19 -1.43 -10.37
N HIS A 51 -5.95 -1.83 -10.64
CA HIS A 51 -4.88 -0.93 -11.07
C HIS A 51 -5.29 -0.10 -12.31
N ASN A 52 -6.24 -0.61 -13.11
CA ASN A 52 -6.80 0.09 -14.27
C ASN A 52 -7.99 1.02 -13.95
N SER A 53 -8.58 0.91 -12.76
CA SER A 53 -9.67 1.76 -12.27
C SER A 53 -9.18 2.83 -11.29
N ILE A 54 -7.89 2.87 -11.00
CA ILE A 54 -7.24 3.96 -10.26
C ILE A 54 -7.22 5.19 -11.17
N THR A 55 -8.02 6.19 -10.82
CA THR A 55 -7.94 7.52 -11.42
C THR A 55 -6.89 8.36 -10.67
N GLU A 56 -6.41 9.44 -11.29
CA GLU A 56 -5.50 10.40 -10.63
C GLU A 56 -6.08 10.96 -9.32
N ASP A 57 -7.41 10.98 -9.19
CA ASP A 57 -8.14 11.52 -8.03
C ASP A 57 -8.24 10.54 -6.83
N PHE A 58 -7.59 9.38 -6.89
CA PHE A 58 -7.65 8.42 -5.79
C PHE A 58 -6.99 8.97 -4.51
N PRO A 59 -7.67 8.95 -3.34
CA PRO A 59 -7.15 9.54 -2.10
C PRO A 59 -6.11 8.63 -1.44
N TRP A 60 -4.94 8.52 -2.06
CA TRP A 60 -3.83 7.66 -1.60
C TRP A 60 -3.40 7.94 -0.16
N GLU A 61 -3.41 9.21 0.25
CA GLU A 61 -3.05 9.60 1.60
C GLU A 61 -4.02 9.01 2.63
N THR A 62 -5.33 9.16 2.43
CA THR A 62 -6.37 8.61 3.31
C THR A 62 -6.33 7.08 3.32
N TYR A 63 -6.17 6.48 2.14
CA TYR A 63 -6.07 5.03 2.01
C TYR A 63 -4.87 4.50 2.80
N TRP A 64 -3.65 4.96 2.54
CA TRP A 64 -2.45 4.44 3.22
C TRP A 64 -2.40 4.80 4.71
N SER A 65 -2.90 5.96 5.11
CA SER A 65 -2.97 6.35 6.53
C SER A 65 -3.98 5.55 7.35
N SER A 66 -4.91 4.85 6.71
CA SER A 66 -5.81 3.90 7.39
C SER A 66 -5.13 2.57 7.72
N PHE A 67 -4.19 2.11 6.88
CA PHE A 67 -3.48 0.85 7.08
C PHE A 67 -2.22 1.03 7.92
N PHE A 68 -1.55 2.18 7.79
CA PHE A 68 -0.30 2.45 8.47
C PHE A 68 -0.51 3.53 9.53
N ARG A 69 0.14 3.33 10.69
CA ARG A 69 0.23 4.38 11.70
C ARG A 69 0.86 5.64 11.09
N LYS A 70 0.37 6.80 11.49
CA LYS A 70 1.00 8.07 11.11
C LYS A 70 2.42 8.11 11.66
N ILE A 71 3.38 8.33 10.77
CA ILE A 71 4.77 8.55 11.14
C ILE A 71 4.86 9.99 11.66
N THR A 72 5.49 10.17 12.81
CA THR A 72 5.73 11.50 13.39
C THR A 72 7.09 12.04 12.99
N ASP A 73 7.25 13.36 12.96
CA ASP A 73 8.53 14.00 12.62
C ASP A 73 9.67 13.56 13.55
N ASN A 74 9.37 13.32 14.82
CA ASN A 74 10.34 12.79 15.78
C ASN A 74 10.84 11.40 15.38
N GLU A 75 9.97 10.54 14.84
CA GLU A 75 10.38 9.20 14.40
C GLU A 75 11.26 9.24 13.15
N ILE A 76 11.02 10.20 12.26
CA ILE A 76 11.88 10.45 11.10
C ILE A 76 13.26 10.89 11.57
N ARG A 77 13.33 11.83 12.52
CA ARG A 77 14.60 12.29 13.11
C ARG A 77 15.34 11.19 13.88
N ASP A 78 14.62 10.39 14.66
CA ASP A 78 15.20 9.25 15.38
C ASP A 78 15.74 8.20 14.40
N TYR A 79 15.07 7.99 13.28
CA TYR A 79 15.55 7.12 12.20
C TYR A 79 16.77 7.71 11.50
N GLU A 80 16.77 9.02 11.19
CA GLU A 80 17.92 9.72 10.61
C GLU A 80 19.18 9.57 11.48
N LEU A 81 19.06 9.79 12.79
CA LEU A 81 20.17 9.66 13.74
C LEU A 81 20.71 8.23 13.83
N LYS A 82 19.82 7.23 13.69
CA LYS A 82 20.22 5.81 13.67
C LYS A 82 20.84 5.40 12.35
N TYR A 83 20.41 6.04 11.26
CA TYR A 83 20.84 5.71 9.91
C TYR A 83 22.19 6.36 9.57
N LYS A 84 22.40 7.63 9.91
CA LYS A 84 23.66 8.34 9.70
C LYS A 84 24.80 7.71 10.54
N GLY A 85 25.93 7.43 9.89
CA GLY A 85 27.07 6.70 10.44
C GLY A 85 26.89 5.18 10.55
N SER A 86 25.72 4.65 10.20
CA SER A 86 25.41 3.23 10.37
C SER A 86 25.99 2.35 9.26
N ASP A 87 25.95 1.03 9.48
CA ASP A 87 26.31 0.07 8.45
C ASP A 87 25.27 0.00 7.32
N ASP A 88 24.03 0.43 7.57
CA ASP A 88 23.00 0.55 6.53
C ASP A 88 23.32 1.68 5.56
N GLU A 89 23.77 2.82 6.07
CA GLU A 89 24.26 3.92 5.24
C GLU A 89 25.43 3.46 4.37
N LYS A 90 26.46 2.85 4.96
CA LYS A 90 27.63 2.35 4.19
C LYS A 90 27.23 1.34 3.12
N ARG A 91 26.27 0.47 3.42
CA ARG A 91 25.74 -0.51 2.47
C ARG A 91 25.02 0.16 1.31
N ASN A 92 24.21 1.17 1.59
CA ASN A 92 23.49 1.93 0.58
C ASN A 92 24.43 2.76 -0.29
N LEU A 93 25.43 3.42 0.30
CA LEU A 93 26.52 4.10 -0.43
C LEU A 93 27.26 3.15 -1.35
N LYS A 94 27.67 1.97 -0.84
CA LYS A 94 28.34 0.95 -1.66
C LYS A 94 27.44 0.49 -2.81
N LYS A 95 26.15 0.29 -2.54
CA LYS A 95 25.18 -0.12 -3.57
C LYS A 95 25.03 0.95 -4.65
N GLY A 96 24.84 2.21 -4.27
CA GLY A 96 24.74 3.33 -5.22
C GLY A 96 26.02 3.48 -6.04
N TYR A 97 27.19 3.41 -5.40
CA TYR A 97 28.48 3.48 -6.07
C TYR A 97 28.67 2.36 -7.10
N LEU A 98 28.30 1.12 -6.76
CA LEU A 98 28.41 -0.01 -7.68
C LEU A 98 27.39 0.03 -8.82
N ALA A 99 26.20 0.61 -8.58
CA ALA A 99 25.14 0.70 -9.58
C ALA A 99 25.53 1.64 -10.74
N GLU A 100 26.05 2.82 -10.43
CA GLU A 100 26.35 3.86 -11.44
C GLU A 100 27.83 4.25 -11.49
N LYS A 101 28.72 3.36 -11.02
CA LYS A 101 30.19 3.54 -11.08
C LYS A 101 30.69 4.84 -10.44
N GLY A 102 29.99 5.31 -9.42
CA GLY A 102 30.34 6.53 -8.69
C GLY A 102 29.71 7.82 -9.21
N ASP A 103 28.61 7.76 -9.98
CA ASP A 103 27.78 8.94 -10.22
C ASP A 103 27.22 9.48 -8.89
N MET A 104 27.70 10.67 -8.50
CA MET A 104 27.33 11.29 -7.24
C MET A 104 25.88 11.80 -7.25
N GLU A 105 25.37 12.26 -8.37
CA GLU A 105 23.98 12.72 -8.51
C GLU A 105 23.03 11.55 -8.22
N PHE A 106 23.33 10.39 -8.78
CA PHE A 106 22.58 9.18 -8.52
C PHE A 106 22.68 8.71 -7.06
N ILE A 107 23.90 8.71 -6.50
CA ILE A 107 24.11 8.30 -5.11
C ILE A 107 23.32 9.20 -4.15
N ILE A 108 23.33 10.52 -4.36
CA ILE A 108 22.61 11.48 -3.51
C ILE A 108 21.09 11.27 -3.59
N ASN A 109 20.55 10.96 -4.76
CA ASN A 109 19.12 10.69 -4.91
C ASN A 109 18.71 9.32 -4.35
N MET A 110 19.64 8.36 -4.32
CA MET A 110 19.37 6.99 -3.88
C MET A 110 19.56 6.78 -2.37
N VAL A 111 20.52 7.48 -1.75
CA VAL A 111 20.87 7.28 -0.34
C VAL A 111 19.96 8.14 0.55
N PRO A 112 19.26 7.55 1.53
CA PRO A 112 18.48 8.32 2.50
C PRO A 112 19.30 9.38 3.22
N PHE A 113 18.71 10.57 3.41
CA PHE A 113 19.30 11.68 4.16
C PHE A 113 20.65 12.21 3.63
N SER A 114 21.03 11.90 2.39
CA SER A 114 22.14 12.59 1.74
C SER A 114 21.68 13.92 1.16
N SER A 115 22.33 15.01 1.56
CA SER A 115 22.13 16.34 1.01
C SER A 115 23.45 16.90 0.49
N VAL A 116 23.39 17.70 -0.58
CA VAL A 116 24.53 18.50 -1.09
C VAL A 116 24.73 19.76 -0.24
N TYR A 117 23.66 20.21 0.40
CA TYR A 117 23.64 21.37 1.26
C TYR A 117 23.64 20.88 2.70
N GLU A 118 24.70 21.20 3.44
CA GLU A 118 24.66 21.15 4.91
C GLU A 118 23.91 22.39 5.39
N GLU A 119 22.90 22.20 6.24
CA GLU A 119 22.22 23.29 6.96
C GLU A 119 22.87 23.51 8.33
#